data_AF-A0A962Q716-F1
#
_entry.id   AF-A0A962Q716-F1
#
_cell.length_a   1.000
_cell.length_b   1.000
_cell.length_c   1.000
_cell.angle_alpha   90.00
_cell.angle_beta   90.00
_cell.angle_gamma   90.00
#
_symmetry.space_group_name_H-M   'P 1'
#
loop_
_entity.id
_entity.type
_entity.pdbx_description
1 polymer ?
#
loop_
_entity_poly.entity_id
_entity_poly.type
_entity_poly.pdbx_seq_one_letter_code
_entity_poly.pdbx_strand_id
1 'polypeptide(L)'
;MKISVGPVLYFWPEQQLRDFYRQLESLPVDIVYLGETVCPKRREILPDQWLEIARQIAGSGKEAVLSTLTLLECRADLAQVKKMVDNGEFLVEANDMAGVQLLIDNKLPVITGPAVNIYNQATLRLLHRKGLKRWVMPVELGREALAGILRHADLGAMIETEVFA
;
A
#
# COMPACT_ATOMS: atom_id res chain seq x y z
N MET A 1 -14.17 2.64 -12.19
CA MET A 1 -14.06 2.38 -10.74
C MET A 1 -13.41 1.01 -10.61
N LYS A 2 -12.43 0.85 -9.73
CA LYS A 2 -11.71 -0.41 -9.48
C LYS A 2 -12.01 -0.91 -8.06
N ILE A 3 -11.88 -2.21 -7.84
CA ILE A 3 -11.97 -2.85 -6.54
C ILE A 3 -10.57 -3.30 -6.12
N SER A 4 -10.15 -2.88 -4.93
CA SER A 4 -8.90 -3.30 -4.32
C SER A 4 -9.14 -4.15 -3.07
N VAL A 5 -8.25 -5.10 -2.83
CA VAL A 5 -8.20 -5.89 -1.59
C VAL A 5 -6.95 -5.48 -0.81
N GLY A 6 -7.14 -5.02 0.42
CA GLY A 6 -6.06 -4.64 1.33
C GLY A 6 -5.23 -5.84 1.83
N PRO A 7 -4.05 -5.59 2.45
CA PRO A 7 -3.25 -6.64 3.06
C PRO A 7 -3.96 -7.22 4.28
N VAL A 8 -3.66 -8.47 4.63
CA VAL A 8 -4.23 -9.14 5.81
C VAL A 8 -3.73 -8.45 7.09
N LEU A 9 -4.66 -7.93 7.89
CA LEU A 9 -4.37 -7.14 9.11
C LEU A 9 -4.25 -7.97 10.40
N TYR A 10 -4.25 -9.29 10.29
CA TYR A 10 -4.20 -10.21 11.42
C TYR A 10 -3.20 -11.32 11.15
N PHE A 11 -2.69 -11.94 12.21
CA PHE A 11 -1.87 -13.13 12.08
C PHE A 11 -2.70 -14.29 11.51
N TRP A 12 -2.34 -14.73 10.30
CA TRP A 12 -2.83 -15.95 9.69
C TRP A 12 -1.64 -16.91 9.45
N PRO A 13 -1.83 -18.23 9.67
CA PRO A 13 -0.84 -19.22 9.27
C PRO A 13 -0.53 -19.15 7.77
N GLU A 14 0.68 -19.51 7.36
CA GLU A 14 1.17 -19.41 5.98
C GLU A 14 0.22 -20.07 4.98
N GLN A 15 -0.28 -21.28 5.27
CA GLN A 15 -1.17 -22.00 4.36
C GLN A 15 -2.47 -21.24 4.13
N GLN A 16 -3.10 -20.73 5.19
CA GLN A 16 -4.34 -19.96 5.10
C GLN A 16 -4.13 -18.68 4.27
N LEU A 17 -3.01 -18.00 4.48
CA LEU A 17 -2.66 -16.78 3.79
C LEU A 17 -2.43 -17.02 2.28
N ARG A 18 -1.72 -18.10 1.93
CA ARG A 18 -1.51 -18.51 0.53
C ARG A 18 -2.82 -18.89 -0.16
N ASP A 19 -3.68 -19.65 0.53
CA ASP A 19 -4.97 -20.04 -0.03
C ASP A 19 -5.87 -18.83 -0.25
N PHE A 20 -5.82 -17.83 0.63
CA PHE A 20 -6.53 -16.57 0.45
C PHE A 20 -6.08 -15.81 -0.81
N TYR A 21 -4.77 -15.57 -0.98
CA TYR A 21 -4.28 -14.88 -2.18
C TYR A 21 -4.55 -15.68 -3.47
N ARG A 22 -4.48 -17.01 -3.42
CA ARG A 22 -4.86 -17.86 -4.57
C ARG A 22 -6.34 -17.70 -4.94
N GLN A 23 -7.25 -17.58 -3.98
CA GLN A 23 -8.66 -17.32 -4.27
C GLN A 23 -8.85 -15.99 -4.99
N LEU A 24 -8.09 -14.95 -4.61
CA LEU A 24 -8.19 -13.63 -5.22
C LEU A 24 -7.93 -13.67 -6.73
N GLU A 25 -7.04 -14.54 -7.22
CA GLU A 25 -6.72 -14.68 -8.67
C GLU A 25 -7.97 -14.77 -9.56
N SER A 26 -9.01 -15.45 -9.08
CA SER A 26 -10.27 -15.69 -9.83
C SER A 26 -11.39 -14.69 -9.52
N LEU A 27 -11.25 -13.89 -8.46
CA LEU A 27 -12.28 -12.95 -8.02
C LEU A 27 -12.26 -11.65 -8.84
N PRO A 28 -13.39 -10.91 -8.90
CA PRO A 28 -13.51 -9.65 -9.64
C PRO A 28 -12.86 -8.49 -8.87
N VAL A 29 -11.56 -8.61 -8.59
CA VAL A 29 -10.73 -7.61 -7.95
C VAL A 29 -9.62 -7.18 -8.91
N ASP A 30 -9.31 -5.88 -8.93
CA ASP A 30 -8.36 -5.28 -9.86
C ASP A 30 -6.97 -5.15 -9.26
N ILE A 31 -6.90 -4.86 -7.95
CA ILE A 31 -5.67 -4.53 -7.22
C ILE A 31 -5.62 -5.36 -5.94
N VAL A 32 -4.47 -5.94 -5.64
CA VAL A 32 -4.24 -6.70 -4.42
C VAL A 32 -3.02 -6.13 -3.71
N TYR A 33 -3.24 -5.61 -2.52
CA TYR A 33 -2.20 -5.23 -1.59
C TYR A 33 -1.81 -6.43 -0.75
N LEU A 34 -0.51 -6.71 -0.66
CA LEU A 34 0.01 -7.88 0.04
C LEU A 34 1.33 -7.56 0.74
N GLY A 35 1.51 -8.10 1.93
CA GLY A 35 2.67 -7.82 2.76
C GLY A 35 2.35 -7.92 4.24
N GLU A 36 3.35 -7.65 5.07
CA GLU A 36 3.22 -7.57 6.52
C GLU A 36 3.16 -6.10 6.93
N THR A 37 2.00 -5.67 7.45
CA THR A 37 1.75 -4.27 7.84
C THR A 37 1.68 -4.05 9.35
N VAL A 38 1.61 -5.12 10.15
CA VAL A 38 1.29 -5.07 11.59
C VAL A 38 2.49 -5.41 12.46
N CYS A 39 2.96 -6.65 12.43
CA CYS A 39 4.03 -7.11 13.33
C CYS A 39 4.95 -8.13 12.65
N PRO A 40 6.20 -7.75 12.33
CA PRO A 40 7.12 -8.65 11.63
C PRO A 40 7.59 -9.82 12.49
N LYS A 41 7.36 -9.78 13.82
CA LYS A 41 7.83 -10.80 14.78
C LYS A 41 7.02 -12.09 14.76
N ARG A 42 5.77 -12.05 14.27
CA ARG A 42 4.86 -13.21 14.25
C ARG A 42 4.65 -13.78 12.85
N ARG A 43 5.35 -13.28 11.83
CA ARG A 43 5.13 -13.71 10.45
C ARG A 43 5.63 -15.13 10.21
N GLU A 44 4.91 -15.84 9.37
CA GLU A 44 5.37 -17.11 8.77
C GLU A 44 5.86 -16.90 7.33
N ILE A 45 5.36 -15.87 6.64
CA ILE A 45 5.81 -15.49 5.30
C ILE A 45 7.02 -14.55 5.38
N LEU A 46 8.12 -14.93 4.73
CA LEU A 46 9.33 -14.15 4.59
C LEU A 46 9.22 -13.13 3.44
N PRO A 47 10.04 -12.05 3.46
CA PRO A 47 10.02 -11.02 2.43
C PRO A 47 10.09 -11.53 0.97
N ASP A 48 10.92 -12.54 0.69
CA ASP A 48 11.08 -13.04 -0.68
C ASP A 48 9.86 -13.90 -1.12
N GLN A 49 9.19 -14.55 -0.18
CA GLN A 49 7.94 -15.28 -0.45
C GLN A 49 6.79 -14.32 -0.78
N TRP A 50 6.80 -13.08 -0.28
CA TRP A 50 5.84 -12.06 -0.68
C TRP A 50 5.97 -11.69 -2.17
N LEU A 51 7.19 -11.66 -2.71
CA LEU A 51 7.42 -11.44 -4.14
C LEU A 51 6.87 -12.60 -4.99
N GLU A 52 6.98 -13.83 -4.50
CA GLU A 52 6.39 -14.99 -5.18
C GLU A 52 4.87 -14.90 -5.26
N ILE A 53 4.20 -14.54 -4.15
CA ILE A 53 2.75 -14.32 -4.13
C ILE A 53 2.37 -13.15 -5.06
N ALA A 54 3.14 -12.06 -5.05
CA ALA A 54 2.90 -10.92 -5.93
C ALA A 54 2.98 -11.30 -7.42
N ARG A 55 3.94 -12.13 -7.80
CA ARG A 55 4.06 -12.67 -9.17
C ARG A 55 2.88 -13.55 -9.55
N GLN A 56 2.38 -14.38 -8.64
CA GLN A 56 1.19 -15.22 -8.88
C GLN A 56 -0.04 -14.35 -9.15
N ILE A 57 -0.29 -13.36 -8.28
CA ILE A 57 -1.37 -12.38 -8.46
C ILE A 57 -1.21 -11.63 -9.78
N ALA A 58 -0.02 -11.11 -10.10
CA ALA A 58 0.22 -10.40 -11.34
C ALA A 58 0.02 -11.29 -12.58
N GLY A 59 0.39 -12.56 -12.50
CA GLY A 59 0.16 -13.57 -13.53
C GLY A 59 -1.33 -13.82 -13.83
N SER A 60 -2.22 -13.55 -12.86
CA SER A 60 -3.68 -13.59 -13.06
C SER A 60 -4.26 -12.33 -13.71
N GLY A 61 -3.42 -11.36 -14.09
CA GLY A 61 -3.82 -10.11 -14.75
C GLY A 61 -4.21 -8.98 -13.79
N LYS A 62 -3.85 -9.08 -12.51
CA LYS A 62 -4.16 -8.11 -11.45
C LYS A 62 -2.96 -7.23 -11.11
N GLU A 63 -3.19 -6.04 -10.58
CA GLU A 63 -2.10 -5.21 -10.04
C GLU A 63 -1.73 -5.70 -8.63
N ALA A 64 -0.52 -6.23 -8.46
CA ALA A 64 0.02 -6.57 -7.15
C ALA A 64 0.82 -5.38 -6.57
N VAL A 65 0.56 -5.03 -5.31
CA VAL A 65 1.23 -3.93 -4.60
C VAL A 65 1.75 -4.42 -3.26
N LEU A 66 3.04 -4.23 -2.98
CA LEU A 66 3.67 -4.68 -1.74
C LEU A 66 3.43 -3.67 -0.61
N SER A 67 2.82 -4.11 0.48
CA SER A 67 2.53 -3.25 1.64
C SER A 67 3.61 -3.35 2.71
N THR A 68 4.11 -2.19 3.14
CA THR A 68 5.16 -2.11 4.18
C THR A 68 4.56 -2.10 5.59
N LEU A 69 5.41 -2.33 6.60
CA LEU A 69 5.08 -2.14 8.01
C LEU A 69 4.55 -0.74 8.30
N THR A 70 3.55 -0.67 9.18
CA THR A 70 2.96 0.59 9.68
C THR A 70 3.81 1.25 10.77
N LEU A 71 4.49 0.45 11.58
CA LEU A 71 5.37 0.93 12.64
C LEU A 71 6.74 0.29 12.49
N LEU A 72 7.77 1.12 12.37
CA LEU A 72 9.16 0.70 12.35
C LEU A 72 9.76 0.94 13.73
N GLU A 73 10.15 -0.12 14.42
CA GLU A 73 10.70 -0.04 15.78
C GLU A 73 12.24 -0.03 15.76
N CYS A 74 12.86 -0.60 14.73
CA CYS A 74 14.30 -0.79 14.68
C CYS A 74 14.91 -0.67 13.28
N ARG A 75 16.24 -0.66 13.22
CA ARG A 75 16.99 -0.62 11.96
C ARG A 75 16.71 -1.84 11.07
N ALA A 76 16.41 -3.00 11.67
CA ALA A 76 16.07 -4.19 10.91
C ALA A 76 14.72 -4.04 10.20
N ASP A 77 13.75 -3.32 10.77
CA ASP A 77 12.48 -3.03 10.11
C ASP A 77 12.70 -2.10 8.92
N LEU A 78 13.46 -1.01 9.12
CA LEU A 78 13.80 -0.09 8.04
C LEU A 78 14.57 -0.78 6.90
N ALA A 79 15.50 -1.69 7.21
CA ALA A 79 16.22 -2.45 6.20
C ALA A 79 15.29 -3.34 5.36
N GLN A 80 14.25 -3.90 5.96
CA GLN A 80 13.26 -4.70 5.26
C GLN A 80 12.36 -3.84 4.35
N VAL A 81 11.91 -2.69 4.85
CA VAL A 81 11.19 -1.72 4.02
C VAL A 81 12.04 -1.28 2.83
N LYS A 82 13.33 -0.98 3.06
CA LYS A 82 14.25 -0.64 1.98
C LYS A 82 14.38 -1.77 0.95
N LYS A 83 14.57 -3.02 1.39
CA LYS A 83 14.63 -4.18 0.48
C LYS A 83 13.35 -4.29 -0.36
N MET A 84 12.19 -4.03 0.23
CA MET A 84 10.91 -4.04 -0.45
C MET A 84 10.78 -2.87 -1.44
N VAL A 85 11.26 -1.67 -1.11
CA VAL A 85 11.33 -0.53 -2.04
C VAL A 85 12.26 -0.82 -3.22
N ASP A 86 13.40 -1.45 -2.96
CA ASP A 86 14.42 -1.80 -3.95
C ASP A 86 14.05 -3.04 -4.79
N ASN A 87 12.80 -3.55 -4.71
CA ASN A 87 12.39 -4.82 -5.34
C ASN A 87 12.42 -4.80 -6.88
N GLY A 88 12.25 -3.62 -7.50
CA GLY A 88 12.36 -3.42 -8.95
C GLY A 88 11.25 -4.02 -9.82
N GLU A 89 10.23 -4.63 -9.25
CA GLU A 89 9.20 -5.39 -9.98
C GLU A 89 7.77 -4.88 -9.71
N PHE A 90 7.45 -4.61 -8.44
CA PHE A 90 6.12 -4.23 -7.97
C PHE A 90 6.11 -2.85 -7.32
N LEU A 91 4.95 -2.19 -7.41
CA LEU A 91 4.69 -0.97 -6.66
C LEU A 91 4.68 -1.28 -5.15
N VAL A 92 4.98 -0.27 -4.34
CA VAL A 92 5.03 -0.40 -2.88
C VAL A 92 4.07 0.60 -2.23
N GLU A 93 3.16 0.09 -1.42
CA GLU A 93 2.34 0.86 -0.50
C GLU A 93 3.14 1.12 0.78
N ALA A 94 3.54 2.38 0.99
CA ALA A 94 4.17 2.82 2.22
C ALA A 94 3.11 3.09 3.30
N ASN A 95 3.28 2.45 4.46
CA ASN A 95 2.42 2.63 5.64
C ASN A 95 3.08 3.47 6.76
N ASP A 96 4.26 4.04 6.51
CA ASP A 96 4.96 5.00 7.37
C ASP A 96 5.75 6.01 6.52
N MET A 97 6.07 7.16 7.11
CA MET A 97 6.80 8.24 6.43
C MET A 97 8.24 7.89 6.03
N ALA A 98 8.91 6.94 6.71
CA ALA A 98 10.20 6.44 6.25
C ALA A 98 10.07 5.68 4.93
N GLY A 99 9.02 4.87 4.77
CA GLY A 99 8.70 4.20 3.50
C GLY A 99 8.41 5.21 2.39
N VAL A 100 7.62 6.25 2.70
CA VAL A 100 7.34 7.36 1.78
C VAL A 100 8.63 8.06 1.34
N GLN A 101 9.51 8.37 2.29
CA GLN A 101 10.79 9.03 1.98
C GLN A 101 11.69 8.15 1.11
N LEU A 102 11.77 6.84 1.40
CA LEU A 102 12.54 5.89 0.58
C LEU A 102 12.03 5.83 -0.86
N LEU A 103 10.72 5.86 -1.08
CA LEU A 103 10.14 5.90 -2.43
C LEU A 103 10.51 7.20 -3.16
N ILE A 104 10.41 8.34 -2.47
CA ILE A 104 10.79 9.65 -3.02
C ILE A 104 12.27 9.69 -3.40
N ASP A 105 13.15 9.23 -2.51
CA ASP A 105 14.61 9.26 -2.73
C ASP A 105 15.02 8.37 -3.91
N ASN A 106 14.34 7.23 -4.09
CA ASN A 106 14.53 6.34 -5.22
C ASN A 106 13.76 6.77 -6.50
N LYS A 107 13.04 7.90 -6.46
CA LYS A 107 12.22 8.42 -7.57
C LYS A 107 11.18 7.41 -8.09
N LEU A 108 10.63 6.59 -7.18
CA LEU A 108 9.58 5.64 -7.47
C LEU A 108 8.19 6.27 -7.25
N PRO A 109 7.13 5.76 -7.91
CA PRO A 109 5.77 6.20 -7.61
C PRO A 109 5.44 5.98 -6.13
N VAL A 110 4.95 7.02 -5.46
CA VAL A 110 4.56 6.93 -4.06
C VAL A 110 3.12 6.45 -3.99
N ILE A 111 2.89 5.34 -3.28
CA ILE A 111 1.58 4.87 -2.86
C ILE A 111 1.56 4.88 -1.33
N THR A 112 0.51 5.43 -0.74
CA THR A 112 0.34 5.44 0.72
C THR A 112 -0.87 4.67 1.13
N GLY A 113 -0.70 3.76 2.11
CA GLY A 113 -1.82 3.08 2.74
C GLY A 113 -2.52 3.96 3.79
N PRO A 114 -3.55 3.43 4.46
CA PRO A 114 -4.39 4.20 5.40
C PRO A 114 -3.63 4.68 6.65
N ALA A 115 -2.48 4.10 6.95
CA ALA A 115 -1.66 4.48 8.09
C ALA A 115 -0.93 5.82 7.91
N VAL A 116 -0.79 6.29 6.66
CA VAL A 116 -0.20 7.61 6.39
C VAL A 116 -1.30 8.67 6.41
N ASN A 117 -1.29 9.46 7.47
CA ASN A 117 -2.33 10.43 7.79
C ASN A 117 -2.34 11.66 6.85
N ILE A 118 -3.15 11.61 5.80
CA ILE A 118 -3.38 12.73 4.86
C ILE A 118 -4.77 13.34 5.08
N TYR A 119 -4.90 14.23 6.07
CA TYR A 119 -6.20 14.83 6.45
C TYR A 119 -6.59 16.10 5.68
N ASN A 120 -5.70 16.65 4.86
CA ASN A 120 -5.94 17.94 4.22
C ASN A 120 -5.30 18.06 2.85
N GLN A 121 -5.81 19.02 2.08
CA GLN A 121 -5.38 19.35 0.72
C GLN A 121 -3.92 19.83 0.64
N ALA A 122 -3.38 20.44 1.69
CA ALA A 122 -2.01 20.94 1.67
C ALA A 122 -1.01 19.77 1.69
N THR A 123 -1.24 18.79 2.57
CA THR A 123 -0.46 17.54 2.63
C THR A 123 -0.61 16.74 1.34
N LEU A 124 -1.84 16.58 0.83
CA LEU A 124 -2.08 15.83 -0.41
C LEU A 124 -1.33 16.46 -1.60
N ARG A 125 -1.41 17.79 -1.77
CA ARG A 125 -0.64 18.51 -2.81
C ARG A 125 0.87 18.40 -2.63
N LEU A 126 1.35 18.47 -1.38
CA LEU A 126 2.77 18.35 -1.08
C LEU A 126 3.31 16.99 -1.51
N LEU A 127 2.62 15.91 -1.15
CA LEU A 127 3.02 14.54 -1.51
C LEU A 127 2.82 14.27 -3.00
N HIS A 128 1.77 14.80 -3.63
CA HIS A 128 1.58 14.72 -5.08
C HIS A 128 2.76 15.34 -5.84
N ARG A 129 3.25 16.52 -5.43
CA ARG A 129 4.48 17.13 -6.00
C ARG A 129 5.74 16.28 -5.78
N LYS A 130 5.72 15.36 -4.82
CA LYS A 130 6.79 14.42 -4.51
C LYS A 130 6.61 13.05 -5.17
N GLY A 131 5.59 12.87 -6.01
CA GLY A 131 5.35 11.62 -6.75
C GLY A 131 4.24 10.73 -6.19
N LEU A 132 3.40 11.22 -5.28
CA LEU A 132 2.19 10.50 -4.83
C LEU A 132 1.25 10.25 -6.01
N LYS A 133 1.16 8.97 -6.39
CA LYS A 133 0.28 8.45 -7.42
C LYS A 133 -1.08 8.06 -6.84
N ARG A 134 -1.06 7.41 -5.68
CA ARG A 134 -2.24 6.83 -5.04
C ARG A 134 -2.19 7.01 -3.53
N TRP A 135 -3.33 7.32 -2.94
CA TRP A 135 -3.50 7.38 -1.49
C TRP A 135 -4.81 6.73 -1.08
N VAL A 136 -4.84 6.29 0.17
CA VAL A 136 -6.06 5.90 0.85
C VAL A 136 -6.52 7.04 1.74
N MET A 137 -7.79 7.40 1.61
CA MET A 137 -8.42 8.39 2.48
C MET A 137 -8.44 7.89 3.94
N PRO A 138 -8.15 8.75 4.94
CA PRO A 138 -8.29 8.39 6.35
C PRO A 138 -9.70 7.87 6.67
N VAL A 139 -9.76 6.72 7.34
CA VAL A 139 -10.97 5.92 7.54
C VAL A 139 -12.02 6.61 8.43
N GLU A 140 -11.59 7.55 9.25
CA GLU A 140 -12.43 8.36 10.12
C GLU A 140 -13.10 9.54 9.41
N LEU A 141 -12.68 9.87 8.19
CA LEU A 141 -13.24 10.98 7.43
C LEU A 141 -14.47 10.53 6.64
N GLY A 142 -15.44 11.45 6.50
CA GLY A 142 -16.65 11.22 5.70
C GLY A 142 -16.56 11.76 4.28
N ARG A 143 -17.58 11.44 3.47
CA ARG A 143 -17.76 11.91 2.08
C ARG A 143 -17.51 13.41 1.90
N GLU A 144 -18.04 14.25 2.81
CA GLU A 144 -17.92 15.70 2.72
C GLU A 144 -16.48 16.18 2.90
N ALA A 145 -15.76 15.58 3.86
CA ALA A 145 -14.35 15.86 4.07
C ALA A 145 -13.52 15.47 2.83
N LEU A 146 -13.77 14.30 2.25
CA LEU A 146 -13.11 13.88 1.00
C LEU A 146 -13.35 14.86 -0.15
N ALA A 147 -14.62 15.20 -0.38
CA ALA A 147 -14.99 16.15 -1.43
C ALA A 147 -14.31 17.52 -1.21
N GLY A 148 -14.22 17.96 0.04
CA GLY A 148 -13.46 19.15 0.43
C GLY A 148 -11.98 19.03 0.11
N ILE A 149 -11.32 17.96 0.54
CA ILE A 149 -9.88 17.75 0.30
C ILE A 149 -9.57 17.75 -1.20
N LEU A 150 -10.29 16.95 -1.99
CA LEU A 150 -10.03 16.82 -3.43
C LEU A 150 -10.29 18.14 -4.18
N ARG A 151 -11.38 18.84 -3.85
CA ARG A 151 -11.71 20.14 -4.47
C ARG A 151 -10.63 21.18 -4.20
N HIS A 152 -10.15 21.30 -2.97
CA HIS A 152 -9.14 22.32 -2.63
C HIS A 152 -7.70 21.88 -2.95
N ALA A 153 -7.48 20.58 -3.16
CA ALA A 153 -6.20 20.08 -3.64
C ALA A 153 -6.00 20.42 -5.13
N ASP A 154 -7.10 20.56 -5.88
CA ASP A 154 -7.08 20.92 -7.31
C ASP A 154 -6.15 20.00 -8.13
N LEU A 155 -6.19 18.71 -7.80
CA LEU A 155 -5.42 17.66 -8.47
C LEU A 155 -6.25 16.92 -9.53
N GLY A 156 -7.56 17.18 -9.61
CA GLY A 156 -8.47 16.53 -10.57
C GLY A 156 -8.35 15.00 -10.55
N ALA A 157 -8.38 14.39 -11.74
CA ALA A 157 -8.18 12.95 -11.93
C ALA A 157 -6.70 12.52 -11.91
N MET A 158 -5.76 13.40 -11.54
CA MET A 158 -4.32 13.10 -11.54
C MET A 158 -3.89 12.24 -10.35
N ILE A 159 -4.74 12.10 -9.32
CA ILE A 159 -4.44 11.30 -8.14
C ILE A 159 -5.48 10.20 -7.93
N GLU A 160 -5.00 8.96 -7.89
CA GLU A 160 -5.83 7.80 -7.57
C GLU A 160 -6.21 7.87 -6.08
N THR A 161 -7.50 7.83 -5.79
CA THR A 161 -8.03 7.97 -4.43
C THR A 161 -8.83 6.74 -4.06
N GLU A 162 -8.38 6.03 -3.03
CA GLU A 162 -9.06 4.86 -2.49
C GLU A 162 -9.80 5.20 -1.19
N VAL A 163 -10.92 4.50 -0.97
CA VAL A 163 -11.78 4.68 0.21
C VAL A 163 -12.05 3.29 0.78
N PHE A 164 -11.85 3.11 2.08
CA PHE A 164 -12.20 1.87 2.77
C PHE A 164 -13.73 1.65 2.78
N ALA A 165 -14.15 0.41 2.56
CA ALA A 165 -15.56 -0.01 2.52
C ALA A 165 -15.93 -0.89 3.72
#